data_AF-A0A7U2NQ55-F1
#
_entry.id   AF-A0A7U2NQ55-F1
#
_cell.length_a   1.000
_cell.length_b   1.000
_cell.length_c   1.000
_cell.angle_alpha   90.00
_cell.angle_beta   90.00
_cell.angle_gamma   90.00
#
_symmetry.space_group_name_H-M   'P 1'
#
loop_
_entity.id
_entity.type
_entity.pdbx_description
1 polymer ?
#
loop_
_entity_poly.entity_id
_entity_poly.type
_entity_poly.pdbx_seq_one_letter_code
_entity_poly.pdbx_strand_id
1 'polypeptide(L)'
;KPTPSALRALFTQIMSFFAGTYAEVFSITEGPPLHDPLAVSAAIYPEIFNDEGGERFQVDIVTEGVHSLTQSDVGELGRTKVTKLPSGEGGCRIPRSVDLDRFWESIESSLKKADAVSPMPKISREDLEKDGVFVGID
;
A
#
# COMPACT_ATOMS: atom_id res chain seq x y z
N LYS A 1 -5.99 -8.63 -27.21
CA LYS A 1 -6.25 -8.33 -25.78
C LYS A 1 -7.35 -7.26 -25.71
N PRO A 2 -8.34 -7.35 -24.80
CA PRO A 2 -9.36 -6.30 -24.65
C PRO A 2 -8.72 -4.97 -24.23
N THR A 3 -9.33 -3.84 -24.59
CA THR A 3 -8.92 -2.51 -24.13
C THR A 3 -9.34 -2.35 -22.66
N PRO A 4 -8.42 -1.98 -21.75
CA PRO A 4 -8.79 -1.75 -20.35
C PRO A 4 -9.70 -0.53 -20.21
N SER A 5 -10.47 -0.47 -19.12
CA SER A 5 -11.20 0.75 -18.76
C SER A 5 -10.23 1.88 -18.41
N ALA A 6 -10.70 3.13 -18.43
CA ALA A 6 -9.88 4.27 -18.01
C ALA A 6 -9.44 4.17 -16.54
N LEU A 7 -10.27 3.60 -15.67
CA LEU A 7 -9.93 3.36 -14.27
C LEU A 7 -8.79 2.35 -14.13
N ARG A 8 -8.85 1.23 -14.87
CA ARG A 8 -7.79 0.21 -14.85
C ARG A 8 -6.50 0.73 -15.48
N ALA A 9 -6.59 1.51 -16.55
CA ALA A 9 -5.43 2.18 -17.13
C ALA A 9 -4.75 3.12 -16.12
N LEU A 10 -5.53 3.93 -15.40
CA LEU A 10 -5.02 4.80 -14.34
C LEU A 10 -4.37 3.99 -13.21
N PHE A 11 -5.01 2.92 -12.76
CA PHE A 11 -4.45 2.00 -11.75
C PHE A 11 -3.09 1.45 -12.21
N THR A 12 -3.02 0.94 -13.45
CA THR A 12 -1.77 0.47 -14.05
C THR A 12 -0.69 1.55 -14.09
N GLN A 13 -1.02 2.76 -14.52
CA GLN A 13 -0.06 3.86 -14.57
C GLN A 13 0.47 4.22 -13.18
N ILE A 14 -0.39 4.26 -12.16
CA ILE A 14 0.01 4.52 -10.76
C ILE A 14 0.99 3.43 -10.28
N MET A 15 0.66 2.16 -10.52
CA MET A 15 1.51 1.03 -10.12
C MET A 15 2.87 1.07 -10.82
N SER A 16 2.89 1.28 -12.14
CA SER A 16 4.13 1.34 -12.93
C SER A 16 5.00 2.54 -12.53
N PHE A 17 4.39 3.70 -12.24
CA PHE A 17 5.10 4.88 -11.78
C PHE A 17 5.83 4.63 -10.45
N PHE A 18 5.15 4.04 -9.47
CA PHE A 18 5.77 3.70 -8.20
C PHE A 18 6.81 2.59 -8.35
N ALA A 19 6.57 1.58 -9.19
CA ALA A 19 7.55 0.53 -9.47
C ALA A 19 8.89 1.13 -9.93
N GLY A 20 8.85 2.08 -10.88
CA GLY A 20 10.04 2.79 -11.35
C GLY A 20 10.75 3.57 -10.24
N THR A 21 9.98 4.35 -9.46
CA THR A 21 10.55 5.16 -8.35
C THR A 21 11.24 4.27 -7.30
N TYR A 22 10.64 3.14 -6.94
CA TYR A 22 11.20 2.23 -5.94
C TYR A 22 12.45 1.49 -6.45
N ALA A 23 12.48 1.13 -7.73
CA ALA A 23 13.67 0.57 -8.36
C ALA A 23 14.82 1.58 -8.36
N GLU A 24 14.56 2.84 -8.73
CA GLU A 24 15.59 3.89 -8.84
C GLU A 24 16.11 4.37 -7.48
N VAL A 25 15.22 4.59 -6.51
CA VAL A 25 15.57 5.23 -5.23
C VAL A 25 15.96 4.21 -4.16
N PHE A 26 15.32 3.04 -4.16
CA PHE A 26 15.45 2.05 -3.09
C PHE A 26 16.01 0.70 -3.56
N SER A 27 16.30 0.53 -4.87
CA SER A 27 16.75 -0.74 -5.46
C SER A 27 15.78 -1.91 -5.22
N ILE A 28 14.49 -1.61 -5.06
CA ILE A 28 13.43 -2.61 -4.91
C ILE A 28 12.83 -2.87 -6.31
N THR A 29 13.10 -4.05 -6.88
CA THR A 29 12.75 -4.38 -8.27
C THR A 29 11.60 -5.38 -8.42
N GLU A 30 11.15 -6.00 -7.32
CA GLU A 30 10.03 -6.96 -7.32
C GLU A 30 8.64 -6.29 -7.42
N GLY A 31 8.60 -4.95 -7.45
CA GLY A 31 7.39 -4.14 -7.49
C GLY A 31 7.31 -3.17 -6.31
N PRO A 32 6.44 -2.14 -6.39
CA PRO A 32 6.34 -1.14 -5.33
C PRO A 32 5.58 -1.72 -4.13
N PRO A 33 6.00 -1.43 -2.89
CA PRO A 33 5.18 -1.74 -1.73
C PRO A 33 3.89 -0.90 -1.75
N LEU A 34 2.77 -1.53 -1.42
CA LEU A 34 1.48 -0.88 -1.26
C LEU A 34 1.18 -0.67 0.22
N HIS A 35 1.29 0.57 0.69
CA HIS A 35 1.09 0.91 2.11
C HIS A 35 -0.39 1.19 2.41
N ASP A 36 -0.94 2.27 1.84
CA ASP A 36 -2.26 2.80 2.22
C ASP A 36 -3.43 1.82 1.97
N PRO A 37 -3.47 1.06 0.86
CA PRO A 37 -4.54 0.08 0.65
C PRO A 37 -4.58 -1.03 1.70
N LEU A 38 -3.46 -1.33 2.38
CA LEU A 38 -3.45 -2.28 3.50
C LEU A 38 -4.23 -1.74 4.70
N ALA A 39 -4.23 -0.43 4.96
CA ALA A 39 -4.99 0.15 6.06
C ALA A 39 -6.51 -0.03 5.84
N VAL A 40 -6.99 0.21 4.61
CA VAL A 40 -8.38 -0.04 4.24
C VAL A 40 -8.72 -1.52 4.35
N SER A 41 -7.84 -2.38 3.86
CA SER A 41 -8.02 -3.83 3.92
C SER A 41 -8.05 -4.33 5.37
N ALA A 42 -7.22 -3.79 6.27
CA ALA A 42 -7.21 -4.14 7.68
C ALA A 42 -8.50 -3.72 8.41
N ALA A 43 -9.16 -2.66 7.95
CA ALA A 43 -10.43 -2.21 8.50
C ALA A 43 -11.62 -3.07 8.03
N ILE A 44 -11.59 -3.56 6.79
CA ILE A 44 -12.71 -4.29 6.18
C ILE A 44 -12.56 -5.81 6.37
N TYR A 45 -11.34 -6.33 6.24
CA TYR A 45 -10.99 -7.75 6.26
C TYR A 45 -9.87 -8.02 7.27
N PRO A 46 -10.05 -7.73 8.58
CA PRO A 46 -8.98 -7.90 9.56
C PRO A 46 -8.43 -9.33 9.64
N GLU A 47 -9.20 -10.34 9.20
CA GLU A 47 -8.84 -11.75 9.19
C GLU A 47 -7.76 -12.12 8.16
N ILE A 48 -7.50 -11.29 7.14
CA ILE A 48 -6.44 -11.56 6.16
C ILE A 48 -5.05 -11.19 6.69
N PHE A 49 -4.98 -10.58 7.87
CA PHE A 49 -3.76 -10.16 8.53
C PHE A 49 -3.43 -11.13 9.67
N ASN A 50 -2.20 -11.63 9.72
CA ASN A 50 -1.70 -12.40 10.85
C ASN A 50 -1.14 -11.47 11.93
N ASP A 51 -1.68 -11.50 13.14
CA ASP A 51 -1.19 -10.75 14.31
C ASP A 51 -0.52 -11.63 15.37
N GLU A 52 0.07 -12.75 14.95
CA GLU A 52 0.92 -13.61 15.76
C GLU A 52 0.22 -14.12 17.03
N GLY A 53 -0.99 -14.64 16.88
CA GLY A 53 -1.76 -15.19 18.00
C GLY A 53 -2.38 -14.13 18.91
N GLY A 54 -2.69 -12.95 18.36
CA GLY A 54 -3.42 -11.91 19.09
C GLY A 54 -2.55 -10.97 19.91
N GLU A 55 -1.26 -10.80 19.57
CA GLU A 55 -0.37 -9.89 20.29
C GLU A 55 -0.94 -8.47 20.36
N ARG A 56 -0.71 -7.80 21.49
CA ARG A 56 -1.05 -6.39 21.68
C ARG A 56 0.18 -5.61 22.09
N PHE A 57 0.25 -4.38 21.60
CA PHE A 57 1.39 -3.50 21.78
C PHE A 57 0.94 -2.17 22.36
N GLN A 58 1.70 -1.67 23.32
CA GLN A 58 1.72 -0.25 23.61
C GLN A 58 2.52 0.42 22.51
N VAL A 59 1.95 1.46 21.91
CA VAL A 59 2.57 2.24 20.83
C VAL A 59 2.79 3.64 21.35
N ASP A 60 4.05 4.06 21.34
CA ASP A 60 4.47 5.40 21.74
C ASP A 60 5.22 6.06 20.59
N ILE A 61 5.15 7.39 20.51
CA ILE A 61 5.94 8.19 19.57
C ILE A 61 6.96 8.98 20.37
N VAL A 62 8.22 8.93 19.96
CA VAL A 62 9.24 9.82 20.53
C VAL A 62 8.99 11.24 20.03
N THR A 63 8.55 12.13 20.91
CA THR A 63 8.27 13.54 20.59
C THR A 63 9.35 14.50 21.09
N GLU A 64 10.30 14.01 21.88
CA GLU A 64 11.47 14.75 22.35
C GLU A 64 12.54 14.82 21.24
N GLY A 65 13.17 15.98 21.05
CA GLY A 65 14.27 16.17 20.10
C GLY A 65 14.22 17.50 19.36
N VAL A 66 15.00 17.62 18.28
CA VAL A 66 15.09 18.84 17.46
C VAL A 66 14.79 18.51 16.00
N HIS A 67 13.93 19.31 15.35
CA HIS A 67 13.76 19.24 13.90
C HIS A 67 15.00 19.84 13.23
N SER A 68 15.75 19.03 12.48
CA SER A 68 16.99 19.43 11.82
C SER A 68 17.10 18.75 10.46
N LEU A 69 17.87 19.35 9.55
CA LEU A 69 18.29 18.70 8.31
C LEU A 69 19.43 17.69 8.54
N THR A 70 20.12 17.80 9.67
CA THR A 70 21.18 16.88 10.07
C THR A 70 20.57 15.71 10.83
N GLN A 71 20.58 14.51 10.24
CA GLN A 71 19.95 13.31 10.82
C GLN A 71 20.43 12.99 12.25
N SER A 72 21.72 13.21 12.55
CA SER A 72 22.27 12.97 13.89
C SER A 72 21.67 13.87 14.96
N ASP A 73 21.27 15.09 14.59
CA ASP A 73 20.69 16.07 15.51
C ASP A 73 19.20 15.78 15.78
N VAL A 74 18.52 15.16 14.81
CA VAL A 74 17.13 14.69 14.96
C VAL A 74 17.05 13.56 15.98
N GLY A 75 18.06 12.70 16.02
CA GLY A 75 18.10 11.54 16.91
C GLY A 75 16.92 10.60 16.65
N GLU A 76 16.06 10.42 17.65
CA GLU A 76 14.91 9.50 17.60
C GLU A 76 13.56 10.23 17.44
N LEU A 77 13.56 11.56 17.29
CA LEU A 77 12.34 12.35 17.12
C LEU A 77 11.49 11.81 15.96
N GLY A 78 10.22 11.54 16.23
CA GLY A 78 9.26 10.97 15.27
C GLY A 78 9.26 9.45 15.19
N ARG A 79 10.18 8.74 15.88
CA ARG A 79 10.21 7.28 15.85
C ARG A 79 9.02 6.69 16.60
N THR A 80 8.36 5.70 15.97
CA THR A 80 7.39 4.83 16.64
C THR A 80 8.11 3.75 17.45
N LYS A 81 7.83 3.67 18.75
CA LYS A 81 8.32 2.63 19.66
C LYS A 81 7.16 1.73 20.06
N VAL A 82 7.43 0.43 20.09
CA VAL A 82 6.42 -0.59 20.37
C VAL A 82 6.90 -1.52 21.46
N THR A 83 6.07 -1.74 22.48
CA THR A 83 6.34 -2.66 23.59
C THR A 83 5.24 -3.72 23.61
N LYS A 84 5.62 -5.00 23.55
CA LYS A 84 4.65 -6.10 23.65
C LYS A 84 4.03 -6.09 25.05
N LEU A 85 2.71 -6.09 25.09
CA LEU A 85 1.94 -6.14 26.34
C LEU A 85 1.74 -7.59 26.79
N PRO A 86 1.54 -7.82 28.11
CA PRO A 86 1.11 -9.11 28.63
C PRO A 86 -0.19 -9.61 27.99
N SER A 87 -0.37 -10.93 27.94
CA SER A 87 -1.57 -11.55 27.40
C SER A 87 -2.82 -11.10 28.18
N GLY A 88 -3.86 -10.71 27.46
CA GLY A 88 -5.13 -10.23 28.03
C GLY A 88 -5.21 -8.71 28.21
N GLU A 89 -4.10 -7.97 28.07
CA GLU A 89 -4.13 -6.51 28.07
C GLU A 89 -4.56 -5.95 26.71
N GLY A 90 -5.33 -4.87 26.74
CA GLY A 90 -5.73 -4.13 25.54
C GLY A 90 -4.58 -3.31 24.98
N GLY A 91 -4.54 -3.17 23.65
CA GLY A 91 -3.51 -2.37 22.98
C GLY A 91 -3.66 -2.40 21.46
N CYS A 92 -2.64 -1.90 20.77
CA CYS A 92 -2.62 -1.89 19.30
C CYS A 92 -2.24 -3.26 18.76
N ARG A 93 -2.93 -3.66 17.69
CA ARG A 93 -2.58 -4.82 16.87
C ARG A 93 -1.51 -4.40 15.86
N ILE A 94 -0.44 -5.18 15.71
CA ILE A 94 0.59 -4.98 14.68
C ILE A 94 0.72 -6.26 13.86
N PRO A 95 0.09 -6.34 12.68
CA PRO A 95 0.22 -7.50 11.80
C PRO A 95 1.67 -7.81 11.42
N ARG A 96 1.99 -9.10 11.27
CA ARG A 96 3.29 -9.61 10.81
C ARG A 96 3.28 -9.99 9.34
N SER A 97 2.12 -10.38 8.82
CA SER A 97 1.93 -10.71 7.42
C SER A 97 0.49 -10.48 7.01
N VAL A 98 0.27 -10.49 5.70
CA VAL A 98 -1.03 -10.39 5.05
C VAL A 98 -1.16 -11.52 4.03
N ASP A 99 -2.34 -12.11 3.91
CA ASP A 99 -2.71 -13.01 2.82
C ASP A 99 -2.82 -12.19 1.53
N LEU A 100 -1.77 -12.29 0.70
CA LEU A 100 -1.64 -11.50 -0.52
C LEU A 100 -2.70 -11.84 -1.57
N ASP A 101 -3.09 -13.10 -1.68
CA ASP A 101 -4.09 -13.52 -2.67
C ASP A 101 -5.44 -12.87 -2.34
N ARG A 102 -5.86 -12.94 -1.07
CA ARG A 102 -7.10 -12.28 -0.62
C ARG A 102 -7.01 -10.76 -0.73
N PHE A 103 -5.85 -10.17 -0.42
CA PHE A 103 -5.65 -8.74 -0.60
C PHE A 103 -5.85 -8.33 -2.06
N TRP A 104 -5.21 -9.01 -3.01
CA TRP A 104 -5.34 -8.70 -4.44
C TRP A 104 -6.73 -9.01 -5.01
N GLU A 105 -7.38 -10.08 -4.55
CA GLU A 105 -8.79 -10.35 -4.87
C GLU A 105 -9.70 -9.20 -4.42
N SER A 106 -9.43 -8.60 -3.26
CA SER A 106 -10.20 -7.46 -2.76
C SER A 106 -10.01 -6.21 -3.63
N ILE A 107 -8.78 -5.96 -4.11
CA ILE A 107 -8.48 -4.86 -5.04
C ILE A 107 -9.19 -5.09 -6.38
N GLU A 108 -9.08 -6.28 -6.95
CA GLU A 108 -9.71 -6.64 -8.23
C GLU A 108 -11.25 -6.56 -8.14
N SER A 109 -11.84 -7.04 -7.04
CA SER A 109 -13.28 -6.92 -6.75
C SER A 109 -13.71 -5.46 -6.66
N SER A 110 -12.88 -4.61 -6.03
CA SER A 110 -13.14 -3.16 -5.91
C SER A 110 -13.07 -2.47 -7.27
N LEU A 111 -12.03 -2.76 -8.08
CA LEU A 111 -11.89 -2.26 -9.44
C LEU A 111 -13.07 -2.66 -10.31
N LYS A 112 -13.49 -3.93 -10.26
CA LYS A 112 -14.65 -4.42 -11.01
C LYS A 112 -15.95 -3.70 -10.65
N LYS A 113 -16.20 -3.45 -9.35
CA LYS A 113 -17.39 -2.71 -8.90
C LYS A 113 -17.32 -1.24 -9.33
N ALA A 114 -16.15 -0.62 -9.22
CA ALA A 114 -15.93 0.76 -9.63
C ALA A 114 -16.06 0.93 -11.15
N ASP A 115 -15.52 0.01 -11.95
CA ASP A 115 -15.64 0.00 -13.41
C ASP A 115 -17.10 0.04 -13.88
N ALA A 116 -18.00 -0.65 -13.18
CA ALA A 116 -19.41 -0.72 -13.54
C ALA A 116 -20.15 0.62 -13.42
N VAL A 117 -19.64 1.56 -12.62
CA VAL A 117 -20.31 2.83 -12.31
C VAL A 117 -19.42 4.06 -12.52
N SER A 118 -18.17 3.85 -12.94
CA SER A 118 -17.18 4.93 -13.05
C SER A 118 -17.63 5.98 -14.08
N PRO A 119 -17.60 7.27 -13.74
CA PRO A 119 -17.90 8.34 -14.68
C PRO A 119 -16.72 8.67 -15.61
N MET A 120 -15.58 7.96 -15.48
CA MET A 120 -14.41 8.22 -16.31
C MET A 120 -14.71 7.98 -17.80
N PRO A 121 -14.17 8.83 -18.69
CA PRO A 121 -14.43 8.69 -20.12
C PRO A 121 -13.88 7.36 -20.64
N LYS A 122 -14.48 6.84 -21.71
CA LYS A 122 -13.87 5.75 -22.47
C LYS A 122 -12.65 6.29 -23.20
N ILE A 123 -11.51 5.62 -23.03
CA ILE A 123 -10.25 5.97 -23.70
C ILE A 123 -9.98 4.91 -24.77
N SER A 124 -9.54 5.35 -25.95
CA SER A 124 -9.21 4.43 -27.03
C SER A 124 -7.92 3.67 -26.71
N ARG A 125 -7.73 2.50 -27.32
CA ARG A 125 -6.47 1.76 -27.15
C ARG A 125 -5.26 2.56 -27.65
N GLU A 126 -5.42 3.28 -28.76
CA GLU A 126 -4.38 4.12 -29.35
C GLU A 126 -3.94 5.22 -28.40
N ASP A 127 -4.88 5.89 -27.72
CA ASP A 127 -4.57 6.90 -26.72
C ASP A 127 -3.81 6.29 -25.51
N LEU A 128 -4.24 5.12 -25.04
CA LEU A 128 -3.54 4.40 -23.95
C LEU A 128 -2.11 3.98 -24.34
N GLU A 129 -1.90 3.57 -25.59
CA GLU A 129 -0.58 3.23 -26.13
C GLU A 129 0.31 4.48 -26.19
N LYS A 130 -0.24 5.61 -26.66
CA LYS A 130 0.45 6.90 -26.67
C LYS A 130 0.83 7.37 -25.27
N ASP A 131 -0.03 7.13 -24.28
CA ASP A 131 0.21 7.49 -22.87
C ASP A 131 1.11 6.48 -22.13
N GLY A 132 1.66 5.50 -22.84
CA GLY A 132 2.64 4.55 -22.30
C GLY A 132 2.07 3.56 -21.29
N VAL A 133 0.74 3.38 -21.24
CA VAL A 133 0.06 2.52 -20.25
C VAL A 133 0.55 1.07 -20.29
N PHE A 134 0.98 0.60 -21.45
CA PHE A 134 1.43 -0.78 -21.67
C PHE A 134 2.95 -0.96 -21.61
N VAL A 135 3.71 0.10 -21.31
CA VAL A 135 5.18 0.01 -21.23
C VAL A 135 5.56 -0.86 -20.02
N GLY A 136 6.38 -1.89 -20.25
CA GLY A 136 6.83 -2.82 -19.20
C GLY A 136 5.80 -3.87 -18.79
N ILE A 137 4.75 -4.08 -19.59
CA ILE A 137 3.69 -5.08 -19.35
C ILE A 137 3.63 -6.05 -20.53
N ASP A 138 4.04 -7.31 -20.32
CA ASP A 138 4.02 -8.36 -21.34
C ASP A 138 2.60 -8.94 -21.63
#